data_AF-A0A954JMR9-F1
#
_entry.id   AF-A0A954JMR9-F1
#
_cell.length_a   1.000
_cell.length_b   1.000
_cell.length_c   1.000
_cell.angle_alpha   90.00
_cell.angle_beta   90.00
_cell.angle_gamma   90.00
#
_symmetry.space_group_name_H-M   'P 1'
#
loop_
_entity.id
_entity.type
_entity.pdbx_description
1 polymer ?
#
loop_
_entity_poly.entity_id
_entity_poly.type
_entity_poly.pdbx_seq_one_letter_code
_entity_poly.pdbx_strand_id
1 'polypeptide(L)'
;MTPDLRIPLLAVAFAMMCCWPNMSEAQEVNYQVTNSGNIPVTLNWVNFEGREELYQTIQPGQTVDQPTFVGHKWRIRATGTNALLAEDVVTGIAQGRNVRPQGNVPMPPPGGGQNASYSITNQGNVAVTLNLLAPNGQEVRKATIPPGGKSDQQTTIGSVWVIRRADTGAEITRDTISSVVSGHPVAVFIPTPPPGGGGQAGNGNVATLQAAANYLNQIRANPAAFANLHASLADADVQRMPALQWNDSLHRAAQRKAQYIADNFATDNNAFAHILVINGQNVGMNQWMREAGYPLVSFLEDSQSNFECLYMEGGQFGSTQNNIAIRAIDSFMREGKNGGHVVPILGRNQFWGPCKDVGIGMATSSSGLTFVSVLVGIYDPFNPDAQPPRNGFTQ
;
A
#
# COMPACT_ATOMS: atom_id res chain seq x y z
N MET A 1 9.37 76.62 -2.39
CA MET A 1 8.17 76.00 -2.98
C MET A 1 8.46 74.53 -3.18
N THR A 2 8.13 73.73 -2.18
CA THR A 2 8.26 72.27 -2.19
C THR A 2 6.90 71.68 -2.53
N PRO A 3 6.77 70.75 -3.50
CA PRO A 3 5.52 70.03 -3.66
C PRO A 3 5.46 68.90 -2.63
N ASP A 4 4.42 68.98 -1.81
CA ASP A 4 3.92 67.99 -0.87
C ASP A 4 3.34 66.80 -1.67
N LEU A 5 3.99 65.63 -1.62
CA LEU A 5 3.50 64.40 -2.26
C LEU A 5 2.99 63.45 -1.18
N ARG A 6 1.73 63.66 -0.77
CA ARG A 6 0.98 62.71 0.05
C ARG A 6 0.47 61.58 -0.84
N ILE A 7 1.04 60.40 -0.69
CA ILE A 7 0.49 59.15 -1.26
C ILE A 7 -0.56 58.63 -0.26
N PRO A 8 -1.80 58.36 -0.66
CA PRO A 8 -2.79 57.77 0.23
C PRO A 8 -2.49 56.29 0.47
N LEU A 9 -2.43 55.91 1.75
CA LEU A 9 -2.69 54.54 2.22
C LEU A 9 -4.14 54.21 1.85
N LEU A 10 -4.37 53.44 0.78
CA LEU A 10 -5.51 52.52 0.62
C LEU A 10 -5.37 51.74 -0.70
N ALA A 11 -4.78 50.54 -0.65
CA ALA A 11 -4.99 49.42 -1.58
C ALA A 11 -4.16 48.22 -1.10
N VAL A 12 -4.48 47.73 0.10
CA VAL A 12 -4.11 46.38 0.52
C VAL A 12 -5.28 45.47 0.13
N ALA A 13 -4.94 44.34 -0.49
CA ALA A 13 -5.81 43.22 -0.87
C ALA A 13 -6.76 43.46 -2.05
N PHE A 14 -6.30 43.14 -3.27
CA PHE A 14 -7.06 42.39 -4.30
C PHE A 14 -6.23 42.18 -5.58
N ALA A 15 -5.13 41.40 -5.52
CA ALA A 15 -4.38 41.00 -6.73
C ALA A 15 -3.46 39.77 -6.52
N MET A 16 -3.88 38.77 -5.74
CA MET A 16 -3.18 37.48 -5.64
C MET A 16 -4.18 36.31 -5.60
N MET A 17 -5.04 36.20 -6.61
CA MET A 17 -6.03 35.11 -6.68
C MET A 17 -6.35 34.73 -8.14
N CYS A 18 -5.32 34.56 -8.98
CA CYS A 18 -5.51 34.05 -10.35
C CYS A 18 -4.54 32.93 -10.75
N CYS A 19 -3.76 32.39 -9.80
CA CYS A 19 -2.78 31.31 -10.07
C CYS A 19 -2.83 30.18 -9.04
N TRP A 20 -4.00 29.92 -8.43
CA TRP A 20 -4.21 28.62 -7.80
C TRP A 20 -4.62 27.63 -8.88
N PRO A 21 -3.79 26.63 -9.21
CA PRO A 21 -4.18 25.60 -10.15
C PRO A 21 -5.35 24.84 -9.53
N ASN A 22 -6.43 24.71 -10.28
CA ASN A 22 -7.61 23.89 -10.00
C ASN A 22 -7.27 22.70 -9.10
N MET A 23 -7.51 22.81 -7.78
CA MET A 23 -7.76 21.62 -6.97
C MET A 23 -8.93 20.95 -7.68
N SER A 24 -8.74 19.73 -8.20
CA SER A 24 -9.89 18.98 -8.71
C SER A 24 -10.89 18.94 -7.57
N GLU A 25 -12.05 19.57 -7.79
CA GLU A 25 -13.16 19.55 -6.84
C GLU A 25 -13.32 18.11 -6.38
N ALA A 26 -13.26 17.87 -5.07
CA ALA A 26 -13.41 16.54 -4.53
C ALA A 26 -14.71 15.98 -5.11
N GLN A 27 -14.64 14.83 -5.78
CA GLN A 27 -15.81 14.29 -6.48
C GLN A 27 -16.83 13.88 -5.42
N GLU A 28 -17.94 14.61 -5.35
CA GLU A 28 -19.07 14.26 -4.51
C GLU A 28 -19.73 12.99 -5.06
N VAL A 29 -20.02 12.07 -4.15
CA VAL A 29 -20.77 10.85 -4.43
C VAL A 29 -21.68 10.53 -3.24
N ASN A 30 -22.70 9.73 -3.48
CA ASN A 30 -23.64 9.32 -2.44
C ASN A 30 -23.28 7.90 -1.96
N TYR A 31 -23.07 7.75 -0.65
CA TYR A 31 -22.81 6.47 0.00
C TYR A 31 -24.06 6.00 0.75
N GLN A 32 -24.64 4.90 0.31
CA GLN A 32 -25.89 4.37 0.84
C GLN A 32 -25.61 3.20 1.80
N VAL A 33 -26.23 3.23 2.98
CA VAL A 33 -26.16 2.15 3.96
C VAL A 33 -27.54 1.72 4.40
N THR A 34 -27.86 0.43 4.22
CA THR A 34 -29.08 -0.21 4.71
C THR A 34 -28.76 -1.10 5.90
N ASN A 35 -29.42 -0.87 7.03
CA ASN A 35 -29.38 -1.77 8.17
C ASN A 35 -30.51 -2.81 8.04
N SER A 36 -30.22 -4.00 7.51
CA SER A 36 -31.16 -5.13 7.48
C SER A 36 -31.14 -6.00 8.74
N GLY A 37 -30.38 -5.60 9.76
CA GLY A 37 -30.35 -6.27 11.05
C GLY A 37 -31.53 -5.90 11.95
N ASN A 38 -31.52 -6.46 13.16
CA ASN A 38 -32.56 -6.24 14.18
C ASN A 38 -32.08 -5.37 15.36
N ILE A 39 -30.86 -4.84 15.29
CA ILE A 39 -30.33 -3.86 16.24
C ILE A 39 -29.83 -2.62 15.50
N PRO A 40 -29.81 -1.44 16.16
CA PRO A 40 -29.25 -0.24 15.57
C PRO A 40 -27.75 -0.41 15.26
N VAL A 41 -27.26 0.30 14.24
CA VAL A 41 -25.83 0.46 13.94
C VAL A 41 -25.45 1.93 13.94
N THR A 42 -24.18 2.24 14.18
CA THR A 42 -23.62 3.57 13.97
C THR A 42 -22.83 3.61 12.67
N LEU A 43 -23.03 4.66 11.88
CA LEU A 43 -22.21 5.03 10.74
C LEU A 43 -21.23 6.12 11.20
N ASN A 44 -19.94 5.81 11.14
CA ASN A 44 -18.87 6.70 11.57
C ASN A 44 -17.97 7.04 10.37
N TRP A 45 -17.67 8.33 10.19
CA TRP A 45 -16.65 8.77 9.25
C TRP A 45 -15.28 8.58 9.90
N VAL A 46 -14.30 8.07 9.16
CA VAL A 46 -12.90 8.06 9.60
C VAL A 46 -12.23 9.29 9.02
N ASN A 47 -11.92 10.25 9.89
CA ASN A 47 -11.31 11.51 9.51
C ASN A 47 -9.85 11.30 9.05
N PHE A 48 -9.21 12.37 8.56
CA PHE A 48 -7.86 12.30 8.01
C PHE A 48 -6.78 11.98 9.07
N GLU A 49 -7.07 12.15 10.36
CA GLU A 49 -6.19 11.70 11.44
C GLU A 49 -6.45 10.23 11.86
N GLY A 50 -7.31 9.52 11.13
CA GLY A 50 -7.68 8.13 11.41
C GLY A 50 -8.64 7.95 12.59
N ARG A 51 -9.26 9.03 13.08
CA ARG A 51 -10.23 9.01 14.18
C ARG A 51 -11.64 8.81 13.64
N GLU A 52 -12.45 8.06 14.38
CA GLU A 52 -13.86 7.87 14.06
C GLU A 52 -14.71 9.00 14.63
N GLU A 53 -15.49 9.63 13.76
CA GLU A 53 -16.49 10.62 14.10
C GLU A 53 -17.87 10.04 13.83
N LEU A 54 -18.68 9.93 14.89
CA LEU A 54 -20.05 9.44 14.78
C LEU A 54 -20.85 10.40 13.91
N TYR A 55 -21.35 9.89 12.80
CA TYR A 55 -22.18 10.67 11.89
C TYR A 55 -23.67 10.44 12.16
N GLN A 56 -24.10 9.18 12.15
CA GLN A 56 -25.51 8.84 12.35
C GLN A 56 -25.70 7.44 12.94
N THR A 57 -26.81 7.23 13.65
CA THR A 57 -27.30 5.90 14.03
C THR A 57 -28.40 5.46 13.05
N ILE A 58 -28.26 4.28 12.46
CA ILE A 58 -29.18 3.70 11.48
C ILE A 58 -30.02 2.62 12.18
N GLN A 59 -31.33 2.85 12.27
CA GLN A 59 -32.26 1.92 12.92
C GLN A 59 -32.45 0.63 12.10
N PRO A 60 -32.90 -0.48 12.71
CA PRO A 60 -33.32 -1.68 11.99
C PRO A 60 -34.29 -1.37 10.83
N GLY A 61 -33.99 -1.90 9.65
CA GLY A 61 -34.75 -1.69 8.41
C GLY A 61 -34.53 -0.34 7.73
N GLN A 62 -33.77 0.58 8.33
CA GLN A 62 -33.53 1.91 7.78
C GLN A 62 -32.42 1.90 6.73
N THR A 63 -32.59 2.70 5.69
CA THR A 63 -31.55 3.07 4.73
C THR A 63 -31.19 4.54 4.92
N VAL A 64 -29.91 4.86 4.87
CA VAL A 64 -29.38 6.23 4.89
C VAL A 64 -28.54 6.45 3.64
N ASP A 65 -28.78 7.59 3.00
CA ASP A 65 -27.98 8.12 1.90
C ASP A 65 -27.10 9.24 2.45
N GLN A 66 -25.79 9.05 2.36
CA GLN A 66 -24.79 9.96 2.89
C GLN A 66 -23.99 10.61 1.76
N PRO A 67 -24.21 11.91 1.46
CA PRO A 67 -23.32 12.67 0.60
C PRO A 67 -21.91 12.68 1.19
N THR A 68 -20.92 12.31 0.38
CA THR A 68 -19.53 12.16 0.79
C THR A 68 -18.61 12.35 -0.42
N PHE A 69 -17.30 12.33 -0.23
CA PHE A 69 -16.34 12.44 -1.31
C PHE A 69 -15.63 11.11 -1.56
N VAL A 70 -15.14 10.93 -2.79
CA VAL A 70 -14.22 9.84 -3.14
C VAL A 70 -13.00 9.86 -2.22
N GLY A 71 -12.58 8.68 -1.75
CA GLY A 71 -11.48 8.49 -0.79
C GLY A 71 -11.91 8.58 0.68
N HIS A 72 -13.13 9.04 0.99
CA HIS A 72 -13.62 9.01 2.36
C HIS A 72 -13.79 7.57 2.85
N LYS A 73 -13.37 7.33 4.09
CA LYS A 73 -13.49 6.04 4.76
C LYS A 73 -14.63 6.06 5.77
N TRP A 74 -15.46 5.02 5.75
CA TRP A 74 -16.60 4.85 6.64
C TRP A 74 -16.50 3.54 7.41
N ARG A 75 -16.90 3.57 8.68
CA ARG A 75 -16.99 2.39 9.55
C ARG A 75 -18.39 2.25 10.11
N ILE A 76 -18.93 1.06 9.97
CA ILE A 76 -20.25 0.71 10.49
C ILE A 76 -20.06 -0.20 11.70
N ARG A 77 -20.62 0.19 12.84
CA ARG A 77 -20.48 -0.55 14.11
C ARG A 77 -21.83 -0.93 14.71
N ALA A 78 -21.88 -2.05 15.40
CA ALA A 78 -23.06 -2.43 16.17
C ALA A 78 -23.23 -1.51 17.38
N THR A 79 -24.43 -0.95 17.57
CA THR A 79 -24.73 -0.14 18.75
C THR A 79 -24.71 -1.02 20.01
N GLY A 80 -24.06 -0.54 21.07
CA GLY A 80 -23.95 -1.21 22.37
C GLY A 80 -22.66 -2.02 22.57
N THR A 81 -22.20 -2.75 21.54
CA THR A 81 -20.94 -3.51 21.61
C THR A 81 -19.76 -2.80 20.95
N ASN A 82 -20.06 -1.80 20.11
CA ASN A 82 -19.08 -1.11 19.27
C ASN A 82 -18.30 -2.05 18.33
N ALA A 83 -18.82 -3.27 18.07
CA ALA A 83 -18.18 -4.23 17.19
C ALA A 83 -18.18 -3.70 15.74
N LEU A 84 -17.03 -3.77 15.07
CA LEU A 84 -16.90 -3.37 13.66
C LEU A 84 -17.62 -4.39 12.77
N LEU A 85 -18.61 -3.92 12.01
CA LEU A 85 -19.41 -4.74 11.10
C LEU A 85 -18.93 -4.61 9.65
N ALA A 86 -18.49 -3.40 9.27
CA ALA A 86 -17.95 -3.11 7.95
C ALA A 86 -17.03 -1.88 8.01
N GLU A 87 -16.03 -1.86 7.12
CA GLU A 87 -15.22 -0.69 6.76
C GLU A 87 -15.25 -0.57 5.24
N ASP A 88 -15.56 0.62 4.72
CA ASP A 88 -15.62 0.90 3.29
C ASP A 88 -14.81 2.16 2.97
N VAL A 89 -14.21 2.21 1.77
CA VAL A 89 -13.60 3.41 1.17
C VAL A 89 -14.37 3.72 -0.10
N VAL A 90 -14.78 4.98 -0.24
CA VAL A 90 -15.67 5.40 -1.32
C VAL A 90 -14.89 5.63 -2.61
N THR A 91 -15.22 4.93 -3.70
CA THR A 91 -14.37 4.87 -4.91
C THR A 91 -14.92 5.56 -6.17
N GLY A 92 -15.93 6.44 -6.07
CA GLY A 92 -16.39 7.27 -7.22
C GLY A 92 -17.66 6.82 -7.95
N ILE A 93 -18.27 5.70 -7.55
CA ILE A 93 -19.61 5.29 -7.97
C ILE A 93 -20.53 5.29 -6.75
N ALA A 94 -21.84 5.49 -6.94
CA ALA A 94 -22.80 5.30 -5.86
C ALA A 94 -22.61 3.90 -5.26
N GLN A 95 -22.23 3.83 -3.99
CA GLN A 95 -21.93 2.59 -3.29
C GLN A 95 -23.07 2.29 -2.32
N GLY A 96 -23.67 1.11 -2.43
CA GLY A 96 -24.70 0.63 -1.51
C GLY A 96 -24.15 -0.49 -0.63
N ARG A 97 -24.27 -0.34 0.70
CA ARG A 97 -23.88 -1.35 1.67
C ARG A 97 -25.09 -1.84 2.45
N ASN A 98 -25.35 -3.14 2.40
CA ASN A 98 -26.31 -3.77 3.29
C ASN A 98 -25.57 -4.39 4.48
N VAL A 99 -25.85 -3.93 5.69
CA VAL A 99 -25.31 -4.48 6.93
C VAL A 99 -26.41 -5.19 7.71
N ARG A 100 -26.08 -6.37 8.25
CA ARG A 100 -26.99 -7.13 9.10
C ARG A 100 -26.31 -7.41 10.43
N PRO A 101 -26.26 -6.43 11.35
CA PRO A 101 -25.87 -6.74 12.71
C PRO A 101 -26.79 -7.83 13.23
N GLN A 102 -26.20 -8.97 13.59
CA GLN A 102 -26.90 -9.88 14.45
C GLN A 102 -26.88 -9.21 15.82
N GLY A 103 -28.05 -8.83 16.34
CA GLY A 103 -28.15 -8.58 17.78
C GLY A 103 -27.66 -9.80 18.54
N ASN A 104 -27.71 -9.76 19.87
CA ASN A 104 -27.79 -11.00 20.64
C ASN A 104 -29.12 -11.72 20.34
N VAL A 105 -29.38 -12.08 19.07
CA VAL A 105 -30.00 -13.35 18.78
C VAL A 105 -29.06 -14.33 19.48
N PRO A 106 -29.54 -15.12 20.44
CA PRO A 106 -28.79 -16.27 20.91
C PRO A 106 -28.32 -16.95 19.65
N MET A 107 -27.00 -16.95 19.41
CA MET A 107 -26.44 -17.70 18.30
C MET A 107 -27.08 -19.07 18.46
N PRO A 108 -27.87 -19.54 17.47
CA PRO A 108 -28.64 -20.77 17.66
C PRO A 108 -27.64 -21.77 18.22
N PRO A 109 -27.96 -22.39 19.38
CA PRO A 109 -27.00 -23.22 20.10
C PRO A 109 -26.30 -24.10 19.08
N PRO A 110 -24.95 -24.20 19.12
CA PRO A 110 -24.16 -24.81 18.06
C PRO A 110 -24.82 -26.12 17.61
N GLY A 111 -25.53 -26.08 16.47
CA GLY A 111 -26.50 -27.11 16.10
C GLY A 111 -27.79 -26.66 15.38
N GLY A 112 -28.16 -25.37 15.38
CA GLY A 112 -29.42 -24.92 14.73
C GLY A 112 -29.30 -24.25 13.35
N GLY A 113 -28.10 -23.82 12.94
CA GLY A 113 -27.89 -23.27 11.60
C GLY A 113 -27.88 -24.38 10.54
N GLN A 114 -28.36 -24.11 9.33
CA GLN A 114 -28.22 -25.06 8.22
C GLN A 114 -26.74 -25.45 8.06
N ASN A 115 -26.48 -26.76 7.99
CA ASN A 115 -25.15 -27.30 7.76
C ASN A 115 -24.59 -26.74 6.45
N ALA A 116 -23.33 -26.35 6.47
CA ALA A 116 -22.57 -25.86 5.32
C ALA A 116 -21.17 -26.48 5.35
N SER A 117 -20.44 -26.36 4.24
CA SER A 117 -19.03 -26.79 4.15
C SER A 117 -18.15 -25.62 3.78
N TYR A 118 -17.01 -25.50 4.45
CA TYR A 118 -16.01 -24.47 4.21
C TYR A 118 -14.71 -25.10 3.73
N SER A 119 -14.28 -24.75 2.53
CA SER A 119 -13.08 -25.31 1.87
C SER A 119 -12.04 -24.22 1.68
N ILE A 120 -10.86 -24.40 2.26
CA ILE A 120 -9.71 -23.51 2.06
C ILE A 120 -8.56 -24.27 1.44
N THR A 121 -7.90 -23.66 0.46
CA THR A 121 -6.59 -24.07 -0.03
C THR A 121 -5.57 -23.00 0.36
N ASN A 122 -4.52 -23.40 1.08
CA ASN A 122 -3.40 -22.53 1.40
C ASN A 122 -2.44 -22.51 0.20
N GLN A 123 -2.46 -21.44 -0.58
CA GLN A 123 -1.54 -21.25 -1.69
C GLN A 123 -0.25 -20.50 -1.28
N GLY A 124 -0.14 -20.09 -0.01
CA GLY A 124 1.06 -19.47 0.55
C GLY A 124 2.16 -20.47 0.87
N ASN A 125 3.34 -19.96 1.27
CA ASN A 125 4.50 -20.78 1.64
C ASN A 125 4.68 -20.99 3.16
N VAL A 126 3.80 -20.40 3.98
CA VAL A 126 3.74 -20.62 5.43
C VAL A 126 2.46 -21.35 5.80
N ALA A 127 2.52 -22.18 6.84
CA ALA A 127 1.32 -22.82 7.36
C ALA A 127 0.35 -21.77 7.92
N VAL A 128 -0.95 -22.05 7.80
CA VAL A 128 -2.01 -21.21 8.39
C VAL A 128 -2.80 -21.99 9.41
N THR A 129 -3.39 -21.28 10.38
CA THR A 129 -4.41 -21.84 11.26
C THR A 129 -5.80 -21.36 10.83
N LEU A 130 -6.75 -22.28 10.73
CA LEU A 130 -8.18 -21.96 10.65
C LEU A 130 -8.75 -21.95 12.06
N ASN A 131 -9.31 -20.82 12.46
CA ASN A 131 -9.98 -20.67 13.75
C ASN A 131 -11.46 -20.35 13.53
N LEU A 132 -12.34 -21.06 14.22
CA LEU A 132 -13.77 -20.73 14.27
C LEU A 132 -13.99 -19.75 15.42
N LEU A 133 -14.61 -18.61 15.14
CA LEU A 133 -14.94 -17.61 16.16
C LEU A 133 -16.21 -18.04 16.90
N ALA A 134 -16.07 -18.35 18.18
CA ALA A 134 -17.19 -18.69 19.06
C ALA A 134 -18.05 -17.45 19.40
N PRO A 135 -19.30 -17.62 19.85
CA PRO A 135 -20.18 -16.52 20.25
C PRO A 135 -19.62 -15.53 21.27
N ASN A 136 -18.74 -16.01 22.15
CA ASN A 136 -18.05 -15.19 23.15
C ASN A 136 -16.85 -14.41 22.57
N GLY A 137 -16.64 -14.44 21.25
CA GLY A 137 -15.49 -13.83 20.57
C GLY A 137 -14.20 -14.64 20.68
N GLN A 138 -14.21 -15.80 21.34
CA GLN A 138 -13.02 -16.63 21.45
C GLN A 138 -12.78 -17.41 20.15
N GLU A 139 -11.55 -17.36 19.64
CA GLU A 139 -11.13 -18.17 18.52
C GLU A 139 -10.82 -19.60 18.96
N VAL A 140 -11.42 -20.59 18.29
CA VAL A 140 -11.15 -22.02 18.50
C VAL A 140 -10.48 -22.57 17.27
N ARG A 141 -9.18 -22.92 17.38
CA ARG A 141 -8.43 -23.54 16.29
C ARG A 141 -9.05 -24.88 15.89
N LYS A 142 -9.34 -25.04 14.60
CA LYS A 142 -9.92 -26.26 14.02
C LYS A 142 -8.92 -27.03 13.17
N ALA A 143 -8.05 -26.31 12.45
CA ALA A 143 -7.07 -26.93 11.58
C ALA A 143 -5.81 -26.09 11.44
N THR A 144 -4.74 -26.75 10.98
CA THR A 144 -3.57 -26.09 10.40
C THR A 144 -3.35 -26.62 9.00
N ILE A 145 -3.27 -25.70 8.04
CA ILE A 145 -3.12 -26.04 6.63
C ILE A 145 -1.67 -25.72 6.26
N PRO A 146 -0.84 -26.74 5.94
CA PRO A 146 0.51 -26.49 5.46
C PRO A 146 0.48 -25.76 4.10
N PRO A 147 1.62 -25.20 3.65
CA PRO A 147 1.77 -24.68 2.29
C PRO A 147 1.30 -25.66 1.21
N GLY A 148 0.52 -25.18 0.24
CA GLY A 148 -0.11 -26.01 -0.81
C GLY A 148 -1.22 -26.94 -0.32
N GLY A 149 -1.46 -27.00 0.99
CA GLY A 149 -2.46 -27.86 1.61
C GLY A 149 -3.88 -27.36 1.40
N LYS A 150 -4.84 -28.27 1.61
CA LYS A 150 -6.28 -27.97 1.62
C LYS A 150 -6.90 -28.45 2.92
N SER A 151 -7.91 -27.75 3.41
CA SER A 151 -8.80 -28.23 4.47
C SER A 151 -10.25 -27.99 4.11
N ASP A 152 -11.07 -29.01 4.34
CA ASP A 152 -12.52 -28.96 4.29
C ASP A 152 -13.06 -29.05 5.72
N GLN A 153 -13.93 -28.13 6.11
CA GLN A 153 -14.50 -28.03 7.46
C GLN A 153 -16.02 -28.05 7.37
N GLN A 154 -16.65 -28.89 8.19
CA GLN A 154 -18.09 -28.79 8.40
C GLN A 154 -18.39 -27.60 9.30
N THR A 155 -19.36 -26.80 8.91
CA THR A 155 -19.70 -25.54 9.58
C THR A 155 -21.20 -25.28 9.44
N THR A 156 -21.70 -24.16 9.96
CA THR A 156 -23.07 -23.71 9.72
C THR A 156 -23.10 -22.33 9.09
N ILE A 157 -24.17 -22.01 8.37
CA ILE A 157 -24.42 -20.63 7.90
C ILE A 157 -24.42 -19.68 9.11
N GLY A 158 -23.72 -18.56 8.97
CA GLY A 158 -23.48 -17.54 9.99
C GLY A 158 -22.18 -17.72 10.79
N SER A 159 -21.49 -18.86 10.64
CA SER A 159 -20.19 -19.08 11.27
C SER A 159 -19.14 -18.11 10.73
N VAL A 160 -18.31 -17.56 11.63
CA VAL A 160 -17.19 -16.69 11.28
C VAL A 160 -15.87 -17.45 11.44
N TRP A 161 -15.09 -17.50 10.37
CA TRP A 161 -13.78 -18.13 10.34
C TRP A 161 -12.69 -17.07 10.28
N VAL A 162 -11.65 -17.23 11.08
CA VAL A 162 -10.46 -16.37 11.13
C VAL A 162 -9.27 -17.20 10.68
N ILE A 163 -8.56 -16.72 9.66
CA ILE A 163 -7.35 -17.36 9.17
C ILE A 163 -6.15 -16.55 9.64
N ARG A 164 -5.22 -17.23 10.32
CA ARG A 164 -3.99 -16.63 10.85
C ARG A 164 -2.77 -17.34 10.31
N ARG A 165 -1.64 -16.62 10.27
CA ARG A 165 -0.33 -17.23 10.08
C ARG A 165 -0.02 -18.15 11.27
N ALA A 166 0.41 -19.38 11.02
CA ALA A 166 0.69 -20.33 12.10
C ALA A 166 1.98 -20.01 12.86
N ASP A 167 2.93 -19.30 12.24
CA ASP A 167 4.21 -18.93 12.83
C ASP A 167 4.12 -17.68 13.73
N THR A 168 3.34 -16.68 13.33
CA THR A 168 3.24 -15.40 14.06
C THR A 168 1.91 -15.17 14.77
N GLY A 169 0.86 -15.93 14.42
CA GLY A 169 -0.50 -15.66 14.89
C GLY A 169 -1.15 -14.43 14.25
N ALA A 170 -0.49 -13.75 13.30
CA ALA A 170 -1.04 -12.59 12.62
C ALA A 170 -2.31 -12.96 11.81
N GLU A 171 -3.36 -12.16 11.94
CA GLU A 171 -4.59 -12.31 11.14
C GLU A 171 -4.30 -12.01 9.68
N ILE A 172 -4.78 -12.89 8.81
CA ILE A 172 -4.64 -12.76 7.36
C ILE A 172 -5.97 -12.30 6.77
N THR A 173 -7.04 -13.01 7.12
CA THR A 173 -8.39 -12.68 6.68
C THR A 173 -9.44 -13.31 7.59
N ARG A 174 -10.68 -12.88 7.41
CA ARG A 174 -11.87 -13.31 8.13
C ARG A 174 -13.02 -13.48 7.16
N ASP A 175 -13.78 -14.55 7.30
CA ASP A 175 -14.86 -14.91 6.39
C ASP A 175 -16.12 -15.31 7.17
N THR A 176 -17.30 -14.99 6.63
CA THR A 176 -18.60 -15.34 7.23
C THR A 176 -19.40 -16.20 6.25
N ILE A 177 -19.74 -17.42 6.67
CA ILE A 177 -20.43 -18.38 5.80
C ILE A 177 -21.87 -17.92 5.59
N SER A 178 -22.22 -17.50 4.37
CA SER A 178 -23.54 -16.94 4.05
C SER A 178 -24.48 -17.89 3.32
N SER A 179 -24.00 -19.05 2.84
CA SER A 179 -24.82 -20.01 2.07
C SER A 179 -24.39 -21.48 2.30
N VAL A 180 -25.27 -22.42 1.90
CA VAL A 180 -25.11 -23.88 2.10
C VAL A 180 -23.97 -24.45 1.25
N VAL A 181 -23.69 -23.82 0.10
CA VAL A 181 -22.65 -24.24 -0.86
C VAL A 181 -21.63 -23.12 -0.97
N SER A 182 -20.86 -22.86 0.09
CA SER A 182 -19.65 -22.04 -0.04
C SER A 182 -18.49 -22.90 -0.55
N GLY A 183 -18.57 -23.27 -1.81
CA GLY A 183 -17.37 -23.55 -2.60
C GLY A 183 -16.72 -22.22 -2.99
N HIS A 184 -16.43 -21.35 -2.04
CA HIS A 184 -15.53 -20.23 -2.30
C HIS A 184 -14.12 -20.79 -2.13
N PRO A 185 -13.36 -21.04 -3.20
CA PRO A 185 -11.93 -21.21 -3.05
C PRO A 185 -11.39 -19.88 -2.53
N VAL A 186 -11.38 -19.71 -1.21
CA VAL A 186 -10.57 -18.67 -0.58
C VAL A 186 -9.14 -19.18 -0.70
N ALA A 187 -8.53 -18.87 -1.84
CA ALA A 187 -7.10 -18.95 -1.98
C ALA A 187 -6.53 -17.92 -1.01
N VAL A 188 -6.08 -18.39 0.15
CA VAL A 188 -5.33 -17.54 1.07
C VAL A 188 -3.96 -17.37 0.41
N PHE A 189 -3.85 -16.33 -0.41
CA PHE A 189 -2.59 -15.88 -0.94
C PHE A 189 -1.90 -15.14 0.20
N ILE A 190 -0.99 -15.82 0.89
CA ILE A 190 -0.04 -15.15 1.76
C ILE A 190 1.12 -14.79 0.86
N PRO A 191 1.26 -13.52 0.45
CA PRO A 191 2.45 -13.11 -0.29
C PRO A 191 3.63 -13.23 0.65
N THR A 192 4.37 -14.30 0.49
CA THR A 192 5.75 -14.40 0.95
C THR A 192 6.66 -14.19 -0.25
N PRO A 193 7.89 -13.71 -0.02
CA PRO A 193 8.94 -13.79 -1.02
C PRO A 193 8.96 -15.22 -1.59
N PRO A 194 9.30 -15.40 -2.88
CA PRO A 194 9.20 -16.70 -3.52
C PRO A 194 9.86 -17.77 -2.64
N PRO A 195 9.26 -18.97 -2.56
CA PRO A 195 9.77 -20.03 -1.72
C PRO A 195 11.24 -20.23 -2.06
N GLY A 196 12.06 -20.37 -1.02
CA GLY A 196 13.47 -20.72 -1.16
C GLY A 196 13.61 -22.02 -1.94
N GLY A 197 13.61 -21.91 -3.26
CA GLY A 197 14.20 -22.87 -4.16
C GLY A 197 15.70 -22.76 -3.93
N GLY A 198 16.29 -23.84 -3.44
CA GLY A 198 17.74 -23.99 -3.35
C GLY A 198 18.36 -23.65 -4.71
N GLY A 199 19.01 -22.50 -4.77
CA GLY A 199 19.49 -21.87 -5.99
C GLY A 199 20.03 -20.49 -5.65
N GLN A 200 21.14 -20.50 -4.91
CA GLN A 200 21.78 -19.39 -4.20
C GLN A 200 22.51 -18.40 -5.12
N ALA A 201 21.83 -17.83 -6.13
CA ALA A 201 22.42 -16.80 -6.98
C ALA A 201 21.42 -15.66 -7.23
N GLY A 202 21.48 -14.60 -6.43
CA GLY A 202 20.94 -13.29 -6.85
C GLY A 202 20.11 -12.52 -5.83
N ASN A 203 19.56 -13.15 -4.80
CA ASN A 203 18.86 -12.42 -3.74
C ASN A 203 19.89 -11.67 -2.89
N GLY A 204 19.97 -10.35 -3.06
CA GLY A 204 20.88 -9.52 -2.28
C GLY A 204 20.74 -9.80 -0.79
N ASN A 205 21.85 -10.06 -0.11
CA ASN A 205 21.85 -10.12 1.35
C ASN A 205 21.24 -8.81 1.88
N VAL A 206 20.24 -8.89 2.76
CA VAL A 206 19.58 -7.70 3.34
C VAL A 206 20.60 -6.72 3.91
N ALA A 207 21.69 -7.20 4.51
CA ALA A 207 22.78 -6.35 4.98
C ALA A 207 23.45 -5.54 3.85
N THR A 208 23.62 -6.13 2.67
CA THR A 208 24.15 -5.46 1.47
C THR A 208 23.19 -4.38 0.96
N LEU A 209 21.87 -4.65 0.99
CA LEU A 209 20.86 -3.68 0.56
C LEU A 209 20.71 -2.54 1.57
N GLN A 210 20.80 -2.82 2.87
CA GLN A 210 20.86 -1.81 3.92
C GLN A 210 22.13 -0.96 3.81
N ALA A 211 23.27 -1.53 3.43
CA ALA A 211 24.48 -0.76 3.15
C ALA A 211 24.28 0.22 1.98
N ALA A 212 23.52 -0.16 0.94
CA ALA A 212 23.16 0.74 -0.14
C ALA A 212 22.22 1.87 0.32
N ALA A 213 21.24 1.58 1.18
CA ALA A 213 20.39 2.61 1.80
C ALA A 213 21.21 3.58 2.68
N ASN A 214 22.19 3.07 3.42
CA ASN A 214 23.12 3.89 4.20
C ASN A 214 23.99 4.78 3.30
N TYR A 215 24.46 4.25 2.17
CA TYR A 215 25.19 5.02 1.17
C TYR A 215 24.34 6.17 0.60
N LEU A 216 23.08 5.90 0.24
CA LEU A 216 22.13 6.94 -0.16
C LEU A 216 21.98 8.03 0.93
N ASN A 217 21.89 7.63 2.19
CA ASN A 217 21.80 8.58 3.30
C ASN A 217 23.07 9.43 3.48
N GLN A 218 24.24 8.93 3.12
CA GLN A 218 25.47 9.75 3.09
C GLN A 218 25.39 10.83 2.01
N ILE A 219 24.88 10.49 0.81
CA ILE A 219 24.62 11.46 -0.26
C ILE A 219 23.63 12.52 0.21
N ARG A 220 22.50 12.10 0.81
CA ARG A 220 21.46 13.01 1.32
C ARG A 220 21.97 13.93 2.43
N ALA A 221 22.84 13.44 3.31
CA ALA A 221 23.39 14.19 4.41
C ALA A 221 24.44 15.23 3.98
N ASN A 222 25.17 14.98 2.88
CA ASN A 222 26.22 15.85 2.39
C ASN A 222 26.36 15.79 0.85
N PRO A 223 25.37 16.29 0.09
CA PRO A 223 25.36 16.15 -1.37
C PRO A 223 26.58 16.79 -2.04
N ALA A 224 27.08 17.90 -1.48
CA ALA A 224 28.27 18.59 -1.98
C ALA A 224 29.54 17.71 -1.98
N ALA A 225 29.70 16.81 -1.00
CA ALA A 225 30.84 15.89 -0.98
C ALA A 225 30.82 14.86 -2.12
N PHE A 226 29.66 14.64 -2.73
CA PHE A 226 29.47 13.72 -3.85
C PHE A 226 29.35 14.44 -5.20
N ALA A 227 29.46 15.78 -5.24
CA ALA A 227 29.35 16.57 -6.46
C ALA A 227 30.38 16.17 -7.55
N ASN A 228 31.57 15.73 -7.14
CA ASN A 228 32.60 15.24 -8.06
C ASN A 228 32.28 13.86 -8.66
N LEU A 229 31.43 13.09 -7.99
CA LEU A 229 30.97 11.77 -8.44
C LEU A 229 29.70 11.88 -9.29
N HIS A 230 28.86 12.87 -9.00
CA HIS A 230 27.56 13.06 -9.63
C HIS A 230 27.31 14.53 -9.96
N ALA A 231 27.35 14.88 -11.25
CA ALA A 231 27.12 16.25 -11.71
C ALA A 231 25.73 16.81 -11.30
N SER A 232 24.75 15.94 -11.02
CA SER A 232 23.43 16.35 -10.51
C SER A 232 23.46 17.00 -9.12
N LEU A 233 24.53 16.76 -8.35
CA LEU A 233 24.76 17.28 -6.99
C LEU A 233 25.66 18.51 -6.96
N ALA A 234 26.24 18.90 -8.11
CA ALA A 234 27.11 20.06 -8.21
C ALA A 234 26.34 21.40 -8.23
N ASP A 235 25.01 21.35 -8.34
CA ASP A 235 24.18 22.54 -8.29
C ASP A 235 24.09 23.07 -6.85
N ALA A 236 24.27 24.38 -6.68
CA ALA A 236 24.27 25.03 -5.36
C ALA A 236 22.90 24.94 -4.66
N ASP A 237 21.85 24.55 -5.39
CA ASP A 237 20.50 24.35 -4.88
C ASP A 237 20.27 23.00 -4.19
N VAL A 238 21.21 22.04 -4.28
CA VAL A 238 21.06 20.73 -3.64
C VAL A 238 21.38 20.83 -2.15
N GLN A 239 20.33 21.03 -1.36
CA GLN A 239 20.43 21.13 0.10
C GLN A 239 20.55 19.77 0.77
N ARG A 240 21.08 19.76 2.00
CA ARG A 240 21.05 18.59 2.87
C ARG A 240 19.61 18.15 3.10
N MET A 241 19.36 16.85 2.99
CA MET A 241 18.05 16.25 3.22
C MET A 241 18.04 15.37 4.47
N PRO A 242 16.88 15.15 5.10
CA PRO A 242 16.73 14.14 6.15
C PRO A 242 17.11 12.74 5.64
N ALA A 243 17.68 11.92 6.52
CA ALA A 243 17.95 10.51 6.19
C ALA A 243 16.63 9.74 6.00
N LEU A 244 16.61 8.81 5.05
CA LEU A 244 15.55 7.84 4.89
C LEU A 244 15.76 6.67 5.87
N GLN A 245 14.67 6.15 6.40
CA GLN A 245 14.58 5.00 7.29
C GLN A 245 14.32 3.74 6.47
N TRP A 246 15.07 2.68 6.76
CA TRP A 246 14.80 1.38 6.14
C TRP A 246 13.42 0.88 6.55
N ASN A 247 12.60 0.51 5.56
CA ASN A 247 11.27 -0.02 5.79
C ASN A 247 11.14 -1.43 5.18
N ASP A 248 10.86 -2.42 6.02
CA ASP A 248 10.80 -3.83 5.60
C ASP A 248 9.65 -4.11 4.61
N SER A 249 8.54 -3.39 4.71
CA SER A 249 7.43 -3.52 3.75
C SER A 249 7.84 -3.00 2.37
N LEU A 250 8.54 -1.86 2.29
CA LEU A 250 9.08 -1.37 1.02
C LEU A 250 10.15 -2.31 0.45
N HIS A 251 11.05 -2.83 1.29
CA HIS A 251 12.03 -3.81 0.84
C HIS A 251 11.37 -5.05 0.25
N ARG A 252 10.35 -5.62 0.91
CA ARG A 252 9.61 -6.78 0.39
C ARG A 252 8.95 -6.47 -0.95
N ALA A 253 8.34 -5.29 -1.08
CA ALA A 253 7.72 -4.86 -2.33
C ALA A 253 8.76 -4.74 -3.46
N ALA A 254 9.87 -4.04 -3.20
CA ALA A 254 10.98 -3.86 -4.14
C ALA A 254 11.61 -5.19 -4.56
N GLN A 255 11.84 -6.08 -3.58
CA GLN A 255 12.44 -7.39 -3.79
C GLN A 255 11.54 -8.27 -4.65
N ARG A 256 10.23 -8.27 -4.38
CA ARG A 256 9.27 -9.07 -5.15
C ARG A 256 9.18 -8.59 -6.59
N LYS A 257 9.19 -7.27 -6.81
CA LYS A 257 9.25 -6.74 -8.18
C LYS A 257 10.56 -7.10 -8.86
N ALA A 258 11.72 -6.85 -8.26
CA ALA A 258 13.02 -7.23 -8.84
C ALA A 258 13.07 -8.73 -9.21
N GLN A 259 12.55 -9.60 -8.36
CA GLN A 259 12.46 -11.03 -8.66
C GLN A 259 11.52 -11.34 -9.82
N TYR A 260 10.33 -10.71 -9.88
CA TYR A 260 9.43 -10.86 -11.01
C TYR A 260 10.13 -10.50 -12.32
N ILE A 261 10.87 -9.39 -12.34
CA ILE A 261 11.66 -8.98 -13.51
C ILE A 261 12.68 -10.08 -13.83
N ALA A 262 13.48 -10.51 -12.86
CA ALA A 262 14.52 -11.52 -13.05
C ALA A 262 14.00 -12.84 -13.61
N ASP A 263 12.84 -13.30 -13.14
CA ASP A 263 12.21 -14.56 -13.54
C ASP A 263 11.61 -14.49 -14.95
N ASN A 264 11.12 -13.32 -15.37
CA ASN A 264 10.37 -13.16 -16.62
C ASN A 264 11.16 -12.48 -17.74
N PHE A 265 12.30 -11.85 -17.46
CA PHE A 265 13.03 -11.04 -18.44
C PHE A 265 13.46 -11.82 -19.70
N ALA A 266 13.69 -13.13 -19.59
CA ALA A 266 14.06 -13.96 -20.74
C ALA A 266 12.88 -14.23 -21.69
N THR A 267 11.65 -14.16 -21.19
CA THR A 267 10.42 -14.52 -21.94
C THR A 267 9.50 -13.34 -22.21
N ASP A 268 9.69 -12.24 -21.50
CA ASP A 268 8.90 -11.03 -21.61
C ASP A 268 9.85 -9.81 -21.69
N ASN A 269 9.98 -9.25 -22.89
CA ASN A 269 10.78 -8.05 -23.12
C ASN A 269 10.23 -6.81 -22.38
N ASN A 270 8.99 -6.87 -21.90
CA ASN A 270 8.36 -5.81 -21.11
C ASN A 270 8.47 -6.07 -19.59
N ALA A 271 9.20 -7.12 -19.16
CA ALA A 271 9.38 -7.41 -17.75
C ALA A 271 10.15 -6.28 -17.04
N PHE A 272 11.05 -5.55 -17.72
CA PHE A 272 11.74 -4.38 -17.14
C PHE A 272 10.92 -3.10 -17.38
N ALA A 273 9.80 -2.96 -16.66
CA ALA A 273 8.91 -1.81 -16.77
C ALA A 273 8.44 -1.31 -15.39
N HIS A 274 8.08 -0.02 -15.35
CA HIS A 274 7.51 0.58 -14.15
C HIS A 274 6.11 0.06 -13.80
N ILE A 275 5.34 -0.28 -14.83
CA ILE A 275 4.01 -0.89 -14.73
C ILE A 275 4.08 -2.19 -15.50
N LEU A 276 3.73 -3.29 -14.84
CA LEU A 276 3.77 -4.64 -15.42
C LEU A 276 2.36 -5.10 -15.81
N VAL A 277 2.24 -5.90 -16.86
CA VAL A 277 0.97 -6.57 -17.18
C VAL A 277 1.02 -7.98 -16.62
N ILE A 278 0.33 -8.22 -15.51
CA ILE A 278 0.29 -9.52 -14.83
C ILE A 278 -1.13 -10.07 -14.94
N ASN A 279 -1.28 -11.22 -15.61
CA ASN A 279 -2.59 -11.84 -15.86
C ASN A 279 -3.61 -10.88 -16.52
N GLY A 280 -3.13 -10.03 -17.42
CA GLY A 280 -3.96 -9.03 -18.11
C GLY A 280 -4.31 -7.78 -17.30
N GLN A 281 -3.73 -7.61 -16.10
CA GLN A 281 -3.92 -6.43 -15.26
C GLN A 281 -2.64 -5.58 -15.21
N ASN A 282 -2.79 -4.25 -15.24
CA ASN A 282 -1.67 -3.34 -15.00
C ASN A 282 -1.37 -3.26 -13.50
N VAL A 283 -0.13 -3.59 -13.15
CA VAL A 283 0.40 -3.64 -11.78
C VAL A 283 1.63 -2.74 -11.68
N GLY A 284 1.42 -1.54 -11.15
CA GLY A 284 2.41 -0.56 -10.75
C GLY A 284 2.89 -0.78 -9.31
N MET A 285 3.81 0.06 -8.86
CA MET A 285 4.52 -0.15 -7.61
C MET A 285 3.66 -0.04 -6.36
N ASN A 286 2.62 0.81 -6.41
CA ASN A 286 1.69 0.97 -5.31
C ASN A 286 0.93 -0.32 -4.94
N GLN A 287 0.56 -1.15 -5.92
CA GLN A 287 -0.06 -2.45 -5.66
C GLN A 287 0.88 -3.38 -4.88
N TRP A 288 2.14 -3.50 -5.31
CA TRP A 288 3.14 -4.30 -4.61
C TRP A 288 3.42 -3.79 -3.19
N MET A 289 3.42 -2.46 -2.98
CA MET A 289 3.57 -1.84 -1.66
C MET A 289 2.40 -2.19 -0.74
N ARG A 290 1.14 -2.12 -1.23
CA ARG A 290 -0.04 -2.54 -0.46
C ARG A 290 0.03 -4.01 -0.09
N GLU A 291 0.33 -4.88 -1.05
CA GLU A 291 0.47 -6.32 -0.82
C GLU A 291 1.59 -6.65 0.18
N ALA A 292 2.61 -5.81 0.27
CA ALA A 292 3.68 -5.94 1.26
C ALA A 292 3.34 -5.36 2.65
N GLY A 293 2.16 -4.75 2.81
CA GLY A 293 1.69 -4.13 4.05
C GLY A 293 2.28 -2.75 4.33
N TYR A 294 2.68 -2.00 3.30
CA TYR A 294 3.11 -0.61 3.46
C TYR A 294 1.90 0.34 3.50
N PRO A 295 1.80 1.25 4.49
CA PRO A 295 0.67 2.17 4.62
C PRO A 295 0.79 3.33 3.62
N LEU A 296 0.43 3.07 2.37
CA LEU A 296 0.35 4.11 1.34
C LEU A 296 -0.71 5.16 1.69
N VAL A 297 -0.42 6.40 1.30
CA VAL A 297 -1.39 7.49 1.29
C VAL A 297 -2.62 7.14 0.45
N SER A 298 -3.78 7.63 0.90
CA SER A 298 -5.07 7.32 0.27
C SER A 298 -5.17 7.78 -1.17
N PHE A 299 -4.59 8.91 -1.58
CA PHE A 299 -4.71 9.39 -2.97
C PHE A 299 -4.00 8.53 -4.02
N LEU A 300 -3.28 7.49 -3.61
CA LEU A 300 -2.63 6.52 -4.50
C LEU A 300 -3.44 5.23 -4.61
N GLU A 301 -4.76 5.26 -4.80
CA GLU A 301 -5.62 4.05 -4.81
C GLU A 301 -5.52 3.20 -6.08
N ASP A 302 -5.11 3.78 -7.21
CA ASP A 302 -5.03 3.04 -8.48
C ASP A 302 -4.04 1.86 -8.38
N SER A 303 -4.05 0.96 -9.36
CA SER A 303 -3.07 -0.13 -9.40
C SER A 303 -1.84 0.22 -10.22
N GLN A 304 -1.67 1.46 -10.69
CA GLN A 304 -0.76 1.81 -11.78
C GLN A 304 0.28 2.88 -11.42
N SER A 305 0.15 3.56 -10.30
CA SER A 305 1.11 4.58 -9.89
C SER A 305 2.49 3.97 -9.63
N ASN A 306 3.52 4.66 -10.10
CA ASN A 306 4.92 4.25 -9.99
C ASN A 306 5.74 5.28 -9.20
N PHE A 307 6.43 4.80 -8.16
CA PHE A 307 7.25 5.60 -7.25
C PHE A 307 8.57 4.88 -6.98
N GLU A 308 9.24 4.51 -8.05
CA GLU A 308 10.39 3.62 -8.01
C GLU A 308 11.51 4.08 -8.93
N CYS A 309 12.71 3.57 -8.67
CA CYS A 309 13.84 3.67 -9.57
C CYS A 309 14.30 2.26 -9.92
N LEU A 310 14.36 1.96 -11.22
CA LEU A 310 14.74 0.64 -11.72
C LEU A 310 16.12 0.70 -12.37
N TYR A 311 16.96 -0.27 -12.04
CA TYR A 311 18.28 -0.43 -12.62
C TYR A 311 18.49 -1.87 -13.06
N MET A 312 19.18 -2.04 -14.19
CA MET A 312 19.59 -3.33 -14.71
C MET A 312 21.07 -3.27 -15.04
N GLU A 313 21.81 -4.30 -14.66
CA GLU A 313 23.22 -4.47 -14.99
C GLU A 313 23.48 -5.89 -15.48
N GLY A 314 24.16 -6.02 -16.62
CA GLY A 314 24.54 -7.30 -17.19
C GLY A 314 26.05 -7.49 -17.22
N GLY A 315 26.52 -8.69 -16.87
CA GLY A 315 27.93 -9.10 -17.00
C GLY A 315 28.65 -9.30 -15.67
N GLN A 316 29.72 -10.09 -15.69
CA GLN A 316 30.71 -10.18 -14.61
C GLN A 316 31.53 -8.87 -14.59
N PHE A 317 30.99 -7.80 -14.03
CA PHE A 317 31.82 -6.63 -13.77
C PHE A 317 32.81 -6.98 -12.64
N GLY A 318 34.08 -7.13 -13.01
CA GLY A 318 35.22 -7.26 -12.08
C GLY A 318 35.53 -5.96 -11.33
N SER A 319 34.52 -5.17 -10.96
CA SER A 319 34.70 -3.90 -10.27
C SER A 319 34.79 -4.12 -8.76
N THR A 320 35.70 -3.39 -8.14
CA THR A 320 35.99 -3.40 -6.70
C THR A 320 34.86 -2.84 -5.82
N GLN A 321 33.82 -2.22 -6.41
CA GLN A 321 32.58 -1.89 -5.71
C GLN A 321 31.68 -3.14 -5.69
N ASN A 322 31.81 -3.97 -4.66
CA ASN A 322 31.11 -5.27 -4.54
C ASN A 322 29.58 -5.18 -4.35
N ASN A 323 28.94 -4.02 -4.53
CA ASN A 323 27.51 -3.83 -4.28
C ASN A 323 26.80 -3.19 -5.48
N ILE A 324 26.10 -4.01 -6.27
CA ILE A 324 25.29 -3.59 -7.43
C ILE A 324 24.25 -2.53 -7.03
N ALA A 325 23.67 -2.61 -5.84
CA ALA A 325 22.68 -1.62 -5.40
C ALA A 325 23.31 -0.23 -5.16
N ILE A 326 24.59 -0.16 -4.74
CA ILE A 326 25.32 1.13 -4.67
C ILE A 326 25.54 1.69 -6.08
N ARG A 327 25.92 0.84 -7.04
CA ARG A 327 26.09 1.26 -8.44
C ARG A 327 24.77 1.72 -9.07
N ALA A 328 23.65 1.09 -8.74
CA ALA A 328 22.33 1.53 -9.13
C ALA A 328 22.07 2.96 -8.64
N ILE A 329 22.32 3.25 -7.35
CA ILE A 329 22.21 4.59 -6.77
C ILE A 329 23.11 5.58 -7.50
N ASP A 330 24.39 5.23 -7.73
CA ASP A 330 25.33 6.08 -8.45
C ASP A 330 24.85 6.38 -9.89
N SER A 331 24.24 5.40 -10.55
CA SER A 331 23.67 5.54 -11.89
C SER A 331 22.48 6.50 -11.90
N PHE A 332 21.55 6.35 -10.96
CA PHE A 332 20.41 7.27 -10.81
C PHE A 332 20.88 8.71 -10.62
N MET A 333 21.93 8.92 -9.82
CA MET A 333 22.50 10.25 -9.58
C MET A 333 23.14 10.89 -10.83
N ARG A 334 23.38 10.15 -11.92
CA ARG A 334 23.97 10.69 -13.15
C ARG A 334 22.96 11.34 -14.09
N GLU A 335 21.66 11.20 -13.85
CA GLU A 335 20.58 11.71 -14.73
C GLU A 335 20.39 13.23 -14.72
N GLY A 336 21.28 13.96 -14.06
CA GLY A 336 21.17 15.40 -13.87
C GLY A 336 20.12 15.77 -12.82
N LYS A 337 20.02 17.07 -12.54
CA LYS A 337 19.25 17.59 -11.39
C LYS A 337 17.74 17.32 -11.44
N ASN A 338 17.20 17.21 -12.65
CA ASN A 338 15.78 16.95 -12.91
C ASN A 338 15.55 15.51 -13.40
N GLY A 339 16.53 14.62 -13.21
CA GLY A 339 16.42 13.21 -13.57
C GLY A 339 15.25 12.55 -12.85
N GLY A 340 14.51 11.69 -13.57
CA GLY A 340 13.34 11.01 -13.05
C GLY A 340 13.64 10.21 -11.79
N HIS A 341 14.84 9.65 -11.65
CA HIS A 341 15.26 8.93 -10.46
C HIS A 341 15.87 9.83 -9.36
N VAL A 342 16.52 10.93 -9.74
CA VAL A 342 17.17 11.85 -8.79
C VAL A 342 16.15 12.54 -7.90
N VAL A 343 15.05 13.00 -8.49
CA VAL A 343 14.00 13.76 -7.80
C VAL A 343 13.39 12.99 -6.61
N PRO A 344 12.90 11.73 -6.76
CA PRO A 344 12.39 10.96 -5.64
C PRO A 344 13.46 10.59 -4.62
N ILE A 345 14.63 10.13 -5.08
CA ILE A 345 15.71 9.65 -4.20
C ILE A 345 16.27 10.78 -3.32
N LEU A 346 16.30 12.01 -3.82
CA LEU A 346 16.78 13.20 -3.11
C LEU A 346 15.65 14.09 -2.56
N GLY A 347 14.37 13.70 -2.66
CA GLY A 347 13.31 14.51 -2.09
C GLY A 347 13.22 15.95 -2.62
N ARG A 348 13.56 16.21 -3.90
CA ARG A 348 13.85 17.58 -4.42
C ARG A 348 12.64 18.50 -4.62
N ASN A 349 11.43 18.05 -4.31
CA ASN A 349 10.24 18.87 -4.45
C ASN A 349 9.30 18.68 -3.26
N GLN A 350 8.22 19.47 -3.21
CA GLN A 350 7.25 19.43 -2.11
C GLN A 350 6.61 18.06 -1.93
N PHE A 351 6.51 17.26 -3.00
CA PHE A 351 5.97 15.91 -2.96
C PHE A 351 6.98 14.91 -2.36
N TRP A 352 8.23 14.90 -2.82
CA TRP A 352 9.21 13.90 -2.35
C TRP A 352 9.93 14.30 -1.05
N GLY A 353 9.99 15.59 -0.74
CA GLY A 353 10.69 16.11 0.44
C GLY A 353 10.21 15.53 1.77
N PRO A 354 8.89 15.34 1.99
CA PRO A 354 8.35 14.70 3.20
C PRO A 354 8.61 13.20 3.31
N CYS A 355 9.01 12.50 2.24
CA CYS A 355 9.20 11.06 2.28
C CYS A 355 10.35 10.68 3.22
N LYS A 356 10.13 9.68 4.08
CA LYS A 356 11.09 9.26 5.11
C LYS A 356 11.51 7.81 5.00
N ASP A 357 10.86 7.01 4.19
CA ASP A 357 11.12 5.56 4.15
C ASP A 357 11.82 5.17 2.85
N VAL A 358 12.64 4.13 2.91
CA VAL A 358 13.28 3.52 1.74
C VAL A 358 13.22 2.00 1.83
N GLY A 359 13.01 1.36 0.68
CA GLY A 359 13.18 -0.07 0.49
C GLY A 359 13.95 -0.34 -0.79
N ILE A 360 14.90 -1.28 -0.74
CA ILE A 360 15.71 -1.66 -1.90
C ILE A 360 15.57 -3.17 -2.09
N GLY A 361 15.28 -3.60 -3.31
CA GLY A 361 15.20 -5.01 -3.71
C GLY A 361 16.17 -5.31 -4.83
N MET A 362 16.66 -6.55 -4.88
CA MET A 362 17.59 -6.99 -5.92
C MET A 362 17.43 -8.46 -6.24
N ALA A 363 17.38 -8.80 -7.53
CA ALA A 363 17.36 -10.18 -7.99
C ALA A 363 18.20 -10.36 -9.26
N THR A 364 18.73 -11.56 -9.48
CA THR A 364 19.52 -11.90 -10.66
C THR A 364 18.80 -12.95 -11.48
N SER A 365 18.64 -12.74 -12.79
CA SER A 365 18.04 -13.72 -13.69
C SER A 365 18.96 -14.94 -13.88
N SER A 366 18.39 -16.00 -14.45
CA SER A 366 19.17 -17.18 -14.90
C SER A 366 20.23 -16.85 -15.94
N SER A 367 20.10 -15.74 -16.68
CA SER A 367 21.09 -15.22 -17.63
C SER A 367 22.20 -14.38 -16.97
N GLY A 368 22.14 -14.18 -15.65
CA GLY A 368 23.13 -13.41 -14.90
C GLY A 368 22.92 -11.89 -14.92
N LEU A 369 21.78 -11.41 -15.43
CA LEU A 369 21.41 -9.98 -15.34
C LEU A 369 20.88 -9.68 -13.94
N THR A 370 21.37 -8.62 -13.30
CA THR A 370 20.88 -8.21 -11.99
C THR A 370 20.00 -6.98 -12.11
N PHE A 371 18.84 -7.05 -11.46
CA PHE A 371 17.84 -5.99 -11.42
C PHE A 371 17.78 -5.42 -10.01
N VAL A 372 17.77 -4.10 -9.88
CA VAL A 372 17.59 -3.38 -8.62
C VAL A 372 16.35 -2.52 -8.70
N SER A 373 15.52 -2.56 -7.67
CA SER A 373 14.38 -1.67 -7.47
C SER A 373 14.62 -0.87 -6.19
N VAL A 374 14.56 0.45 -6.28
CA VAL A 374 14.63 1.37 -5.13
C VAL A 374 13.30 2.09 -4.99
N LEU A 375 12.73 2.04 -3.79
CA LEU A 375 11.46 2.69 -3.44
C LEU A 375 11.69 3.75 -2.38
N VAL A 376 11.11 4.92 -2.60
CA VAL A 376 11.00 5.96 -1.56
C VAL A 376 9.53 6.04 -1.15
N GLY A 377 9.28 5.82 0.14
CA GLY A 377 7.95 5.62 0.67
C GLY A 377 7.16 6.91 0.87
N ILE A 378 5.92 6.91 0.36
CA ILE A 378 4.94 7.99 0.51
C ILE A 378 3.88 7.51 1.52
N TYR A 379 3.87 8.06 2.73
CA TYR A 379 3.01 7.62 3.84
C TYR A 379 2.22 8.76 4.48
N ASP A 380 1.11 8.41 5.14
CA ASP A 380 0.20 9.32 5.84
C ASP A 380 0.67 9.59 7.29
N PRO A 381 0.67 10.86 7.79
CA PRO A 381 0.20 12.08 7.13
C PRO A 381 1.23 12.63 6.16
N PHE A 382 0.81 12.66 4.90
CA PHE A 382 1.46 13.38 3.83
C PHE A 382 0.76 14.72 3.67
N ASN A 383 1.50 15.80 3.41
CA ASN A 383 0.89 17.10 3.21
C ASN A 383 -0.08 17.03 2.01
N PRO A 384 -1.41 17.15 2.21
CA PRO A 384 -2.39 17.01 1.12
C PRO A 384 -2.26 18.08 0.04
N ASP A 385 -1.61 19.21 0.36
CA ASP A 385 -1.34 20.29 -0.59
C ASP A 385 -0.19 19.95 -1.55
N ALA A 386 0.62 18.94 -1.23
CA ALA A 386 1.68 18.45 -2.11
C ALA A 386 1.06 17.53 -3.18
N GLN A 387 0.47 18.14 -4.21
CA GLN A 387 -0.05 17.39 -5.37
C GLN A 387 1.09 16.61 -6.04
N PRO A 388 0.88 15.34 -6.43
CA PRO A 388 1.85 14.65 -7.27
C PRO A 388 2.08 15.46 -8.56
N PRO A 389 3.32 15.49 -9.08
CA PRO A 389 3.57 16.18 -10.35
C PRO A 389 2.65 15.60 -11.42
N ARG A 390 1.78 16.44 -12.00
CA ARG A 390 0.72 16.06 -12.96
C ARG A 390 1.23 15.34 -14.24
N ASN A 391 2.55 15.30 -14.45
CA ASN A 391 3.22 14.71 -15.61
C ASN A 391 4.31 13.67 -15.25
N GLY A 392 4.30 13.08 -14.05
CA GLY A 392 5.38 12.20 -13.60
C GLY A 392 5.24 10.74 -14.05
N PHE A 393 6.08 10.32 -15.00
CA PHE A 393 6.45 8.93 -15.33
C PHE A 393 5.60 8.12 -16.34
N THR A 394 4.93 8.78 -17.28
CA THR A 394 4.63 8.16 -18.59
C THR A 394 5.69 8.58 -19.62
N GLN A 395 6.85 7.94 -19.58
CA GLN A 395 7.71 7.79 -20.76
C GLN A 395 7.95 6.31 -21.01
#